data_AF-A0A7V2GF71-F1
#
_entry.id   AF-A0A7V2GF71-F1
#
_cell.length_a   1.000
_cell.length_b   1.000
_cell.length_c   1.000
_cell.angle_alpha   90.00
_cell.angle_beta   90.00
_cell.angle_gamma   90.00
#
_symmetry.space_group_name_H-M   'P 1'
#
loop_
_entity.id
_entity.type
_entity.pdbx_description
1 polymer ?
#
loop_
_entity_poly.entity_id
_entity_poly.type
_entity_poly.pdbx_seq_one_letter_code
_entity_poly.pdbx_strand_id
1 'polypeptide(L)'
;MKPLDLHDLLAQKLEAFTSFLSATMSFQELSESENDLKGIESLLKTRQDSIETIDGIDKLINSIVKGSPDFVSTLPGEEKKRIKAITEKLDDTASKAAQANRACIKMLRFKNDHIKKQLLKTRHMQHGIQGYARKGHKMHDPRFLDIRL
;
A
#
# COMPACT_ATOMS: atom_id res chain seq x y z
N MET A 1 -33.05 -16.23 -3.57
CA MET A 1 -31.68 -15.97 -3.08
C MET A 1 -31.49 -16.74 -1.78
N LYS A 2 -30.49 -17.62 -1.69
CA LYS A 2 -30.18 -18.32 -0.42
C LYS A 2 -29.75 -17.28 0.61
N PRO A 3 -30.15 -17.39 1.89
CA PRO A 3 -29.57 -16.54 2.93
C PRO A 3 -28.07 -16.81 2.96
N LEU A 4 -27.25 -15.77 2.75
CA LEU A 4 -25.81 -15.86 2.94
C LEU A 4 -25.56 -16.18 4.41
N ASP A 5 -24.93 -17.32 4.66
CA ASP A 5 -24.55 -17.76 5.99
C ASP A 5 -23.48 -16.80 6.54
N LEU A 6 -23.65 -16.36 7.80
CA LEU A 6 -22.66 -15.52 8.49
C LEU A 6 -21.29 -16.18 8.47
N HIS A 7 -21.25 -17.51 8.57
CA HIS A 7 -20.02 -18.27 8.48
C HIS A 7 -19.29 -18.04 7.14
N ASP A 8 -20.01 -18.09 6.02
CA ASP A 8 -19.44 -17.90 4.68
C ASP A 8 -18.94 -16.48 4.49
N LEU A 9 -19.66 -15.49 5.01
CA LEU A 9 -19.22 -14.09 5.01
C LEU A 9 -17.92 -13.90 5.79
N LEU A 10 -17.82 -14.50 6.98
CA LEU A 10 -16.60 -14.42 7.79
C LEU A 10 -15.42 -15.14 7.13
N ALA A 11 -15.66 -16.27 6.47
CA ALA A 11 -14.64 -16.99 5.71
C ALA A 11 -14.12 -16.16 4.52
N GLN A 12 -15.03 -15.55 3.75
CA GLN A 12 -14.65 -14.63 2.65
C GLN A 12 -13.90 -13.40 3.17
N LYS A 13 -14.30 -12.86 4.32
CA LYS A 13 -13.60 -11.73 4.95
C LYS A 13 -12.17 -12.12 5.35
N LEU A 14 -12.00 -13.32 5.90
CA LEU A 14 -10.67 -13.85 6.22
C LEU A 14 -9.81 -13.99 4.97
N GLU A 15 -10.36 -14.52 3.88
CA GLU A 15 -9.66 -14.65 2.60
C GLU A 15 -9.26 -13.29 2.01
N ALA A 16 -10.12 -12.27 2.11
CA ALA A 16 -9.78 -10.92 1.67
C ALA A 16 -8.64 -10.33 2.53
N PHE A 17 -8.62 -10.56 3.84
CA PHE A 17 -7.51 -10.15 4.70
C PHE A 17 -6.20 -10.86 4.39
N THR A 18 -6.23 -12.17 4.12
CA THR A 18 -5.02 -12.91 3.74
C THR A 18 -4.50 -12.47 2.38
N SER A 19 -5.39 -12.21 1.41
CA SER A 19 -5.04 -11.64 0.10
C SER A 19 -4.38 -10.27 0.25
N PHE A 20 -4.98 -9.37 1.06
CA PHE A 20 -4.41 -8.05 1.35
C PHE A 20 -3.02 -8.15 2.00
N LEU A 21 -2.86 -9.04 2.98
CA LEU A 21 -1.58 -9.26 3.66
C LEU A 21 -0.52 -9.76 2.68
N SER A 22 -0.85 -10.79 1.89
CA SER A 22 0.05 -11.36 0.88
C SER A 22 0.48 -10.31 -0.14
N ALA A 23 -0.47 -9.57 -0.70
CA ALA A 23 -0.17 -8.51 -1.66
C ALA A 23 0.68 -7.38 -1.04
N THR A 24 0.48 -7.08 0.25
CA THR A 24 1.30 -6.10 0.97
C THR A 24 2.73 -6.58 1.18
N MET A 25 2.94 -7.86 1.50
CA MET A 25 4.27 -8.45 1.64
C MET A 25 4.99 -8.52 0.29
N SER A 26 4.33 -9.02 -0.76
CA SER A 26 4.90 -9.04 -2.11
C SER A 26 5.22 -7.64 -2.61
N PHE A 27 4.40 -6.64 -2.27
CA PHE A 27 4.68 -5.25 -2.64
C PHE A 27 5.94 -4.72 -1.93
N GLN A 28 6.17 -5.11 -0.66
CA GLN A 28 7.40 -4.74 0.03
C GLN A 28 8.62 -5.31 -0.69
N GLU A 29 8.60 -6.61 -1.01
CA GLU A 29 9.67 -7.31 -1.72
C GLU A 29 9.94 -6.70 -3.11
N LEU A 30 8.90 -6.49 -3.92
CA LEU A 30 9.01 -5.89 -5.26
C LEU A 30 9.48 -4.45 -5.23
N SER A 31 9.13 -3.69 -4.18
CA SER A 31 9.61 -2.31 -4.07
C SER A 31 11.13 -2.23 -3.88
N GLU A 32 11.78 -3.30 -3.41
CA GLU A 32 13.23 -3.37 -3.24
C GLU A 32 13.97 -3.71 -4.54
N SER A 33 13.29 -4.27 -5.55
CA SER A 33 13.91 -4.69 -6.83
C SER A 33 13.86 -3.64 -7.96
N GLU A 34 13.41 -2.42 -7.65
CA GLU A 34 13.43 -1.16 -8.44
C GLU A 34 12.88 -1.17 -9.89
N ASN A 35 12.50 -2.28 -10.51
CA ASN A 35 12.23 -2.31 -11.96
C ASN A 35 10.88 -2.89 -12.44
N ASP A 36 9.98 -3.33 -11.55
CA ASP A 36 8.68 -3.88 -11.97
C ASP A 36 7.48 -3.00 -11.58
N LEU A 37 7.30 -1.92 -12.35
CA LEU A 37 6.17 -1.00 -12.19
C LEU A 37 4.80 -1.66 -12.45
N LYS A 38 4.73 -2.64 -13.35
CA LYS A 38 3.49 -3.36 -13.66
C LYS A 38 3.09 -4.30 -12.53
N GLY A 39 4.05 -5.03 -11.96
CA GLY A 39 3.84 -5.84 -10.77
C GLY A 39 3.39 -5.00 -9.57
N ILE A 40 4.01 -3.82 -9.39
CA ILE A 40 3.61 -2.84 -8.38
C ILE A 40 2.14 -2.40 -8.56
N GLU A 41 1.74 -2.01 -9.77
CA GLU A 41 0.37 -1.57 -10.06
C GLU A 41 -0.66 -2.68 -9.81
N SER A 42 -0.35 -3.91 -10.25
CA SER A 42 -1.17 -5.09 -10.01
C SER A 42 -1.38 -5.35 -8.52
N LEU A 43 -0.31 -5.28 -7.71
CA LEU A 43 -0.39 -5.47 -6.27
C LEU A 43 -1.17 -4.37 -5.55
N LEU A 44 -1.03 -3.12 -6.00
CA LEU A 44 -1.85 -2.01 -5.48
C LEU A 44 -3.33 -2.22 -5.77
N LYS A 45 -3.66 -2.70 -6.97
CA LYS A 45 -5.04 -3.05 -7.33
C LYS A 45 -5.57 -4.18 -6.44
N THR A 46 -4.84 -5.29 -6.28
CA THR A 46 -5.24 -6.39 -5.39
C THR A 46 -5.48 -5.93 -3.96
N ARG A 47 -4.64 -5.01 -3.45
CA ARG A 47 -4.84 -4.43 -2.11
C ARG A 47 -6.13 -3.60 -2.03
N GLN A 48 -6.42 -2.80 -3.05
CA GLN A 48 -7.65 -2.01 -3.12
C GLN A 48 -8.89 -2.91 -3.20
N ASP A 49 -8.90 -3.89 -4.11
CA ASP A 49 -10.01 -4.84 -4.30
C ASP A 49 -10.29 -5.63 -3.00
N SER A 50 -9.24 -5.99 -2.26
CA SER A 50 -9.37 -6.67 -0.96
C SER A 50 -10.02 -5.78 0.09
N ILE A 51 -9.66 -4.48 0.17
CA ILE A 51 -10.28 -3.52 1.10
C ILE A 51 -11.76 -3.35 0.76
N GLU A 52 -12.09 -3.17 -0.52
CA GLU A 52 -13.48 -3.01 -0.97
C GLU A 52 -14.33 -4.25 -0.64
N THR A 53 -13.75 -5.44 -0.79
CA THR A 53 -14.39 -6.69 -0.40
C THR A 53 -14.64 -6.75 1.11
N ILE A 54 -13.65 -6.41 1.93
CA ILE A 54 -13.77 -6.37 3.40
C ILE A 54 -14.90 -5.40 3.81
N ASP A 55 -14.88 -4.17 3.27
CA ASP A 55 -15.88 -3.14 3.58
C ASP A 55 -17.30 -3.57 3.15
N GLY A 56 -17.42 -4.24 2.00
CA GLY A 56 -18.67 -4.80 1.51
C GLY A 56 -19.21 -5.88 2.45
N ILE A 57 -18.36 -6.80 2.88
CA ILE A 57 -18.73 -7.87 3.82
C ILE A 57 -19.11 -7.28 5.18
N ASP A 58 -18.40 -6.27 5.67
CA ASP A 58 -18.72 -5.62 6.94
C ASP A 58 -20.07 -4.94 6.93
N LYS A 59 -20.48 -4.34 5.80
CA LYS A 59 -21.84 -3.81 5.63
C LYS A 59 -22.88 -4.93 5.67
N LEU A 60 -22.63 -6.07 5.02
CA LEU A 60 -23.54 -7.22 5.03
C LEU A 60 -23.69 -7.82 6.43
N ILE A 61 -22.58 -8.05 7.15
CA ILE A 61 -22.59 -8.55 8.53
C ILE A 61 -23.36 -7.58 9.42
N ASN A 62 -23.07 -6.28 9.33
CA ASN A 62 -23.79 -5.26 10.11
C ASN A 62 -25.29 -5.25 9.80
N SER A 63 -25.69 -5.47 8.55
CA SER A 63 -27.10 -5.57 8.16
C SER A 63 -27.78 -6.79 8.80
N ILE A 64 -27.09 -7.94 8.85
CA ILE A 64 -27.61 -9.16 9.47
C ILE A 64 -27.80 -8.95 10.98
N VAL A 65 -26.77 -8.41 11.66
CA VAL A 65 -26.79 -8.18 13.11
C VAL A 65 -27.86 -7.16 13.50
N LYS A 66 -28.05 -6.09 12.72
CA LYS A 66 -29.11 -5.10 12.96
C LYS A 66 -30.50 -5.64 12.69
N GLY A 67 -30.66 -6.47 11.66
CA GLY A 67 -31.94 -7.10 11.31
C GLY A 67 -32.39 -8.14 12.32
N SER A 68 -31.45 -8.74 13.05
CA SER A 68 -31.71 -9.78 14.04
C SER A 68 -30.77 -9.62 15.26
N PRO A 69 -31.12 -8.77 16.23
CA PRO A 69 -30.27 -8.50 17.40
C PRO A 69 -29.95 -9.77 18.22
N ASP A 70 -30.90 -10.70 18.26
CA ASP A 70 -30.77 -12.01 18.92
C ASP A 70 -30.17 -13.09 18.01
N PHE A 71 -29.67 -12.75 16.83
CA PHE A 71 -29.07 -13.73 15.92
C PHE A 71 -27.93 -14.48 16.61
N VAL A 72 -27.03 -13.76 17.27
CA VAL A 72 -25.89 -14.37 17.94
C VAL A 72 -26.32 -15.21 19.14
N SER A 73 -27.36 -14.82 19.88
CA SER A 73 -27.84 -15.57 21.05
C SER A 73 -28.57 -16.85 20.64
N THR A 74 -29.25 -16.86 19.49
CA THR A 74 -30.00 -17.99 18.95
C THR A 74 -29.15 -19.05 18.22
N LEU A 75 -27.88 -18.75 17.91
CA LEU A 75 -26.98 -19.71 17.25
C LEU A 75 -26.69 -20.95 18.12
N PRO A 76 -26.66 -22.16 17.52
CA PRO A 76 -26.21 -23.39 18.17
C PRO A 76 -24.79 -23.28 18.73
N GLY A 77 -24.50 -24.06 19.77
CA GLY A 77 -23.20 -24.04 20.44
C GLY A 77 -22.01 -24.38 19.53
N GLU A 78 -22.18 -25.29 18.57
CA GLU A 78 -21.12 -25.61 17.59
C GLU A 78 -20.86 -24.47 16.61
N GLU A 79 -21.91 -23.82 16.14
CA GLU A 79 -21.84 -22.72 15.18
C GLU A 79 -21.20 -21.48 15.81
N LYS A 80 -21.56 -21.19 17.07
CA LYS A 80 -20.87 -20.19 17.90
C LYS A 80 -19.37 -20.47 18.03
N LYS A 81 -18.97 -21.74 18.25
CA LYS A 81 -17.55 -22.12 18.33
C LYS A 81 -16.84 -21.90 17.00
N ARG A 82 -17.45 -22.26 15.87
CA ARG A 82 -16.89 -22.05 14.53
C ARG A 82 -16.72 -20.56 14.22
N ILE A 83 -17.75 -19.76 14.46
CA ILE A 83 -17.70 -18.30 14.28
C ILE A 83 -16.59 -17.71 15.14
N LYS A 84 -16.53 -18.07 16.43
CA LYS A 84 -15.48 -17.60 17.34
C LYS A 84 -14.07 -17.93 16.83
N ALA A 85 -13.85 -19.16 16.38
CA ALA A 85 -12.55 -19.58 15.84
C ALA A 85 -12.15 -18.80 14.57
N ILE A 86 -13.11 -18.49 13.68
CA ILE A 86 -12.85 -17.67 12.50
C ILE A 86 -12.58 -16.22 12.89
N THR A 87 -13.35 -15.65 13.83
CA THR A 87 -13.13 -14.28 14.32
C THR A 87 -11.75 -14.13 14.96
N GLU A 88 -11.31 -15.08 15.78
CA GLU A 88 -9.95 -15.07 16.35
C GLU A 88 -8.86 -15.09 15.28
N LYS A 89 -9.03 -15.92 14.24
CA LYS A 89 -8.10 -15.93 13.09
C LYS A 89 -8.12 -14.62 12.30
N LEU A 90 -9.30 -14.01 12.19
CA LEU A 90 -9.51 -12.76 11.49
C LEU A 90 -8.81 -11.62 12.23
N ASP A 91 -8.96 -11.55 13.55
CA ASP A 91 -8.29 -10.55 14.39
C ASP A 91 -6.76 -10.67 14.30
N ASP A 92 -6.22 -11.89 14.36
CA ASP A 92 -4.78 -12.14 14.17
C ASP A 92 -4.30 -11.71 12.77
N THR A 93 -5.03 -12.11 11.72
CA THR A 93 -4.68 -11.77 10.33
C THR A 93 -4.79 -10.27 10.08
N ALA A 94 -5.83 -9.62 10.59
CA ALA A 94 -6.03 -8.18 10.49
C ALA A 94 -4.93 -7.40 11.23
N SER A 95 -4.51 -7.88 12.41
CA SER A 95 -3.38 -7.30 13.16
C SER A 95 -2.08 -7.40 12.36
N LYS A 96 -1.78 -8.57 11.79
CA LYS A 96 -0.62 -8.78 10.92
C LYS A 96 -0.66 -7.89 9.68
N ALA A 97 -1.81 -7.83 9.00
CA ALA A 97 -2.05 -6.95 7.86
C ALA A 97 -1.82 -5.48 8.20
N ALA A 98 -2.33 -5.01 9.35
CA ALA A 98 -2.14 -3.65 9.82
C ALA A 98 -0.66 -3.33 10.12
N GLN A 99 0.06 -4.26 10.74
CA GLN A 99 1.50 -4.10 11.00
C GLN A 99 2.31 -4.04 9.70
N ALA A 100 2.08 -4.98 8.78
CA ALA A 100 2.74 -5.00 7.48
C ALA A 100 2.45 -3.73 6.68
N ASN A 101 1.20 -3.27 6.64
CA ASN A 101 0.81 -2.05 5.95
C ASN A 101 1.48 -0.80 6.54
N ARG A 102 1.56 -0.69 7.88
CA ARG A 102 2.28 0.41 8.55
C ARG A 102 3.76 0.42 8.19
N ALA A 103 4.40 -0.75 8.16
CA ALA A 103 5.80 -0.87 7.74
C ALA A 103 5.98 -0.46 6.27
N CYS A 104 5.09 -0.91 5.39
CA CYS A 104 5.06 -0.56 3.98
C CYS A 104 4.94 0.96 3.76
N ILE A 105 4.00 1.62 4.45
CA ILE A 105 3.82 3.08 4.38
C ILE A 105 5.09 3.83 4.84
N LYS A 106 5.71 3.39 5.94
CA LYS A 106 6.96 3.99 6.43
C LYS A 106 8.08 3.89 5.40
N MET A 107 8.26 2.71 4.80
CA MET A 107 9.25 2.48 3.74
C MET A 107 8.99 3.38 2.53
N LEU A 108 7.75 3.47 2.06
CA LEU A 108 7.39 4.33 0.92
C LEU A 108 7.64 5.82 1.19
N ARG A 109 7.33 6.30 2.41
CA ARG A 109 7.64 7.68 2.81
C ARG A 109 9.15 7.94 2.76
N PHE A 110 9.94 7.02 3.31
CA PHE A 110 11.40 7.12 3.27
C PHE A 110 11.94 7.17 1.84
N LYS A 111 11.47 6.29 0.95
CA LYS A 111 11.85 6.28 -0.47
C LYS A 111 11.46 7.58 -1.17
N ASN A 112 10.25 8.09 -0.95
CA ASN A 112 9.79 9.36 -1.52
C ASN A 112 10.66 10.54 -1.06
N ASP A 113 10.98 10.62 0.23
CA ASP A 113 11.83 11.68 0.78
C ASP A 113 13.26 11.59 0.24
N HIS A 114 13.78 10.37 0.05
CA HIS A 114 15.07 10.16 -0.60
C HIS A 114 15.06 10.67 -2.05
N ILE A 115 14.08 10.27 -2.85
CA ILE A 115 13.92 10.71 -4.25
C ILE A 115 13.80 12.23 -4.33
N LYS A 116 12.97 12.85 -3.48
CA LYS A 116 12.86 14.32 -3.41
C LYS A 116 14.19 15.00 -3.14
N LYS A 117 14.99 14.49 -2.19
CA LYS A 117 16.32 15.02 -1.89
C LYS A 117 17.26 14.90 -3.09
N GLN A 118 17.23 13.77 -3.81
CA GLN A 118 18.05 13.60 -5.03
C GLN A 118 17.62 14.54 -6.14
N LEU A 119 16.31 14.69 -6.37
CA LEU A 119 15.76 15.64 -7.35
C LEU A 119 16.18 17.08 -7.07
N LEU A 120 16.14 17.50 -5.79
CA LEU A 120 16.61 18.83 -5.40
C LEU A 120 18.10 19.01 -5.71
N LYS A 121 18.95 18.02 -5.41
CA LYS A 121 20.38 18.07 -5.75
C LYS A 121 20.59 18.19 -7.26
N THR A 122 19.91 17.37 -8.06
CA THR A 122 20.00 17.42 -9.53
C THR A 122 19.55 18.76 -10.07
N ARG A 123 18.45 19.33 -9.55
CA ARG A 123 17.98 20.66 -9.93
C ARG A 123 19.00 21.75 -9.61
N HIS A 124 19.63 21.70 -8.43
CA HIS A 124 20.69 22.64 -8.08
C HIS A 124 21.91 22.52 -8.99
N MET A 125 22.30 21.29 -9.35
CA MET A 125 23.37 21.05 -10.34
C MET A 125 23.00 21.60 -11.71
N GLN A 126 21.76 21.40 -12.16
CA GLN A 126 21.26 21.91 -13.44
C GLN A 126 21.30 23.45 -13.49
N HIS A 127 20.91 24.13 -12.40
CA HIS A 127 21.08 25.58 -12.29
C HIS A 127 22.55 26.01 -12.31
N GLY A 128 23.44 25.25 -11.68
CA GLY A 128 24.89 25.46 -11.78
C GLY A 128 25.39 25.36 -13.22
N ILE A 129 25.02 24.31 -13.95
CA ILE A 129 25.37 24.08 -15.36
C ILE A 129 24.81 25.18 -16.27
N GLN A 130 23.54 25.58 -16.08
CA GLN A 130 22.96 26.70 -16.81
C GLN A 130 23.68 28.03 -16.54
N GLY A 131 24.19 28.22 -15.32
CA GLY A 131 25.05 29.34 -14.95
C GLY A 131 26.37 29.35 -15.73
N TYR A 132 27.01 28.19 -15.90
CA TYR A 132 28.21 28.05 -16.73
C TYR A 132 27.93 28.31 -18.22
N ALA A 133 26.84 27.75 -18.76
CA ALA A 133 26.45 27.98 -20.17
C ALA A 133 26.17 29.47 -20.46
N ARG A 134 25.51 30.18 -19.54
CA ARG A 134 25.24 31.63 -19.67
C ARG A 134 26.50 32.50 -19.52
N LYS A 135 27.49 32.08 -18.72
CA LYS A 135 28.77 32.78 -18.58
C LYS A 135 29.70 32.52 -19.77
N GLY A 136 29.71 31.29 -20.30
CA GLY A 136 30.50 30.90 -21.47
C GLY A 136 30.09 31.59 -22.76
N HIS A 137 28.82 31.97 -22.93
CA HIS A 137 28.35 32.74 -24.09
C HIS A 137 28.45 34.26 -23.95
N LYS A 138 28.76 34.79 -22.76
CA LYS A 138 29.01 36.23 -22.55
C LYS A 138 30.49 36.61 -22.48
N MET A 139 31.39 35.64 -22.37
CA MET A 139 32.83 35.86 -22.52
C MET A 139 33.21 35.72 -24.00
N HIS A 140 33.00 36.80 -24.77
CA HIS A 140 33.93 37.11 -25.85
C HIS A 140 35.33 37.24 -25.20
N ASP A 141 36.25 36.44 -25.71
CA ASP A 141 37.65 36.25 -25.31
C ASP A 141 37.92 35.66 -23.91
N PRO A 142 38.36 34.40 -23.85
CA PRO A 142 39.01 33.86 -22.67
C PRO A 142 40.32 34.63 -22.40
N ARG A 143 40.41 35.33 -21.26
CA ARG A 143 41.57 36.14 -20.82
C ARG A 143 42.91 35.38 -20.73
N PHE A 144 42.90 34.05 -20.86
CA PHE A 144 44.13 33.25 -20.91
C PHE A 144 44.78 33.20 -22.30
N LEU A 145 44.11 33.72 -23.34
CA LEU A 145 44.70 33.94 -24.66
C LEU A 145 45.44 35.29 -24.78
N ASP A 146 45.41 36.11 -23.73
CA ASP A 146 46.07 37.42 -23.67
C ASP A 146 47.55 37.31 -23.23
N ILE A 147 48.25 36.27 -23.70
CA ILE A 147 49.70 36.16 -23.56
C ILE A 147 50.31 36.93 -24.73
N ARG A 148 50.71 38.18 -24.45
CA ARG A 148 51.55 38.95 -25.37
C ARG A 148 52.89 38.23 -25.53
N LEU A 149 53.13 37.68 -26.73
CA LEU A 149 54.46 37.35 -27.24
C LEU A 149 55.22 38.65 -27.58
#